data_AF-A0A4Y2H9Y7-F1
#
_entry.id   AF-A0A4Y2H9Y7-F1
#
_cell.length_a   1.000
_cell.length_b   1.000
_cell.length_c   1.000
_cell.angle_alpha   90.00
_cell.angle_beta   90.00
_cell.angle_gamma   90.00
#
_symmetry.space_group_name_H-M   'P 1'
#
loop_
_entity.id
_entity.type
_entity.pdbx_description
1 polymer ?
#
loop_
_entity_poly.entity_id
_entity_poly.type
_entity_poly.pdbx_seq_one_letter_code
_entity_poly.pdbx_strand_id
1 'polypeptide(L)'
;MFLFSALIKYSETTLLIDEELHIDKDIQLIVMSDFNVDVKMNEKEFGFMKKHFDLNMVPTNYPSTLGNSYIDSTFTRNISPELLNYVYYFSIIYRSYTEL
;
A
#
# COMPACT_ATOMS: atom_id res chain seq x y z
N MET A 1 9.52 -12.43 -1.08
CA MET A 1 8.37 -12.59 -0.17
C MET A 1 7.59 -11.29 -0.22
N PHE A 2 6.39 -11.29 -0.81
CA PHE A 2 5.61 -10.07 -1.03
C PHE A 2 5.12 -9.55 0.32
N LEU A 3 5.55 -8.35 0.73
CA LEU A 3 5.07 -7.64 1.93
C LEU A 3 3.54 -7.73 2.03
N PHE A 4 2.89 -7.57 0.88
CA PHE A 4 1.45 -7.64 0.72
C PHE A 4 0.85 -9.02 1.08
N SER A 5 1.42 -10.11 0.55
CA SER A 5 0.97 -11.48 0.86
C SER A 5 1.13 -11.86 2.33
N ALA A 6 2.16 -11.30 2.98
CA ALA A 6 2.38 -11.48 4.41
C ALA A 6 1.36 -10.69 5.23
N LEU A 7 1.08 -9.43 4.85
CA LEU A 7 0.10 -8.58 5.53
C LEU A 7 -1.31 -9.15 5.47
N ILE A 8 -1.76 -9.68 4.32
CA ILE A 8 -3.07 -10.34 4.24
C ILE A 8 -3.16 -11.53 5.16
N LYS A 9 -2.21 -12.46 5.08
CA LYS A 9 -2.21 -13.66 5.94
C LYS A 9 -2.19 -13.29 7.42
N TYR A 10 -1.43 -12.26 7.77
CA TYR A 10 -1.38 -11.75 9.13
C TYR A 10 -2.73 -11.15 9.52
N SER A 11 -3.35 -10.31 8.69
CA SER A 11 -4.68 -9.73 8.96
C SER A 11 -5.83 -10.74 9.02
N GLU A 12 -5.79 -11.80 8.20
CA GLU A 12 -6.80 -12.86 8.22
C GLU A 12 -6.74 -13.66 9.53
N THR A 13 -5.57 -13.74 10.16
CA THR A 13 -5.38 -14.33 11.50
C THR A 13 -5.53 -13.33 12.64
N THR A 14 -5.34 -12.03 12.37
CA THR A 14 -5.51 -10.94 13.32
C THR A 14 -6.61 -9.99 12.83
N LEU A 15 -7.85 -10.44 12.97
CA LEU A 15 -9.05 -9.58 13.00
C LEU A 15 -8.92 -8.39 13.99
N LEU A 16 -7.89 -8.41 14.84
CA LEU A 16 -7.54 -7.42 15.86
C LEU A 16 -6.76 -6.21 15.36
N ILE A 17 -6.21 -6.19 14.12
CA ILE A 17 -5.41 -5.05 13.65
C ILE A 17 -6.22 -3.74 13.62
N ASP A 18 -7.47 -3.77 13.19
CA ASP A 18 -8.33 -2.56 13.15
C ASP A 18 -8.77 -2.12 14.56
N GLU A 19 -9.09 -3.07 15.46
CA GLU A 19 -9.58 -2.78 16.82
C GLU A 19 -8.45 -2.40 17.80
N GLU A 20 -7.26 -2.98 17.65
CA GLU A 20 -6.15 -2.82 18.60
C GLU A 20 -5.26 -1.62 18.24
N LEU A 21 -5.02 -1.37 16.94
CA LEU A 21 -4.08 -0.34 16.51
C LEU A 21 -4.63 1.09 16.52
N HIS A 22 -5.93 1.30 16.75
CA HIS A 22 -6.59 2.61 16.74
C HIS A 22 -6.03 3.51 15.63
N ILE A 23 -5.97 2.98 14.41
CA ILE A 23 -5.31 3.66 13.30
C ILE A 23 -6.01 4.99 13.10
N ASP A 24 -5.28 6.08 13.33
CA ASP A 24 -5.78 7.42 13.05
C ASP A 24 -5.98 7.54 11.53
N LYS A 25 -7.26 7.49 11.14
CA LYS A 25 -7.71 7.57 9.74
C LYS A 25 -7.77 9.02 9.26
N ASP A 26 -7.61 10.02 10.13
CA ASP A 26 -7.60 11.45 9.76
C ASP A 26 -6.22 11.90 9.26
N ILE A 27 -5.16 11.17 9.60
CA ILE A 27 -3.80 11.42 9.08
C ILE A 27 -3.74 11.30 7.55
N GLN A 28 -3.20 12.35 6.92
CA GLN A 28 -2.85 12.36 5.51
C GLN A 28 -1.68 11.42 5.24
N LEU A 29 -1.85 10.47 4.33
CA LEU A 29 -0.85 9.46 4.03
C LEU A 29 -0.76 9.22 2.52
N ILE A 30 0.46 9.08 2.04
CA ILE A 30 0.77 8.58 0.69
C ILE A 30 1.67 7.36 0.84
N VAL A 31 1.28 6.25 0.23
CA VAL A 31 2.08 5.04 0.16
C VAL A 31 2.39 4.77 -1.30
N MET A 32 3.68 4.75 -1.64
CA MET A 32 4.15 4.48 -2.99
C MET A 32 5.25 3.43 -2.92
N SER A 33 5.08 2.35 -3.67
CA SER A 33 6.08 1.28 -3.71
C SER A 33 5.82 0.36 -4.90
N ASP A 34 6.84 -0.41 -5.24
CA ASP A 34 6.68 -1.68 -5.96
C ASP A 34 6.02 -2.68 -4.99
N PHE A 35 4.74 -3.00 -5.21
CA PHE A 35 4.03 -4.05 -4.46
C PHE A 35 4.27 -5.44 -5.05
N ASN A 36 4.85 -5.49 -6.25
CA ASN A 36 5.25 -6.68 -6.98
C ASN A 36 4.04 -7.62 -7.27
N VAL A 37 2.82 -7.09 -7.15
CA VAL A 37 1.54 -7.72 -7.50
C VAL A 37 0.86 -6.90 -8.57
N ASP A 38 0.33 -7.55 -9.61
CA ASP A 38 -0.33 -6.82 -10.69
C ASP A 38 -1.69 -6.28 -10.23
N VAL A 39 -1.87 -4.96 -10.28
CA VAL A 39 -3.10 -4.28 -9.85
C VAL A 39 -4.35 -4.87 -10.50
N LYS A 40 -4.27 -5.23 -11.78
CA LYS A 40 -5.44 -5.73 -12.55
C LYS A 40 -5.86 -7.13 -12.15
N MET A 41 -4.97 -7.89 -11.52
CA MET A 41 -5.19 -9.30 -11.15
C MET A 41 -5.48 -9.51 -9.66
N ASN A 42 -5.36 -8.47 -8.84
CA ASN A 42 -5.35 -8.59 -7.38
C ASN A 42 -6.38 -7.64 -6.73
N GLU A 43 -7.58 -7.49 -7.30
CA GLU A 43 -8.59 -6.55 -6.78
C GLU A 43 -8.96 -6.78 -5.30
N LYS A 44 -8.96 -8.05 -4.84
CA LYS A 44 -9.25 -8.40 -3.44
C LYS A 44 -8.24 -7.76 -2.48
N GLU A 45 -6.98 -7.77 -2.89
CA GLU A 45 -5.84 -7.23 -2.18
C GLU A 45 -5.94 -5.70 -2.03
N PHE A 46 -6.29 -4.99 -3.10
CA PHE A 46 -6.53 -3.55 -3.05
C PHE A 46 -7.80 -3.21 -2.24
N GLY A 47 -8.85 -4.03 -2.36
CA GLY A 47 -10.07 -3.89 -1.56
C GLY A 47 -9.81 -4.03 -0.05
N PHE A 48 -8.89 -4.93 0.34
CA PHE A 48 -8.42 -5.06 1.72
C PHE A 48 -7.78 -3.75 2.22
N MET A 49 -6.90 -3.15 1.43
CA MET A 49 -6.24 -1.88 1.79
C MET A 49 -7.24 -0.75 2.02
N LYS A 50 -8.24 -0.63 1.15
CA LYS A 50 -9.30 0.37 1.29
C LYS A 50 -10.17 0.11 2.52
N LYS A 51 -10.57 -1.15 2.75
CA LYS A 51 -11.48 -1.51 3.85
C LYS A 51 -10.87 -1.27 5.23
N HIS A 52 -9.62 -1.67 5.41
CA HIS A 52 -8.99 -1.69 6.75
C HIS A 52 -8.17 -0.43 7.04
N PHE A 53 -7.51 0.14 6.04
CA PHE A 53 -6.61 1.28 6.24
C PHE A 53 -7.15 2.61 5.68
N ASP A 54 -8.32 2.59 5.03
CA ASP A 54 -8.89 3.72 4.28
C ASP A 54 -7.96 4.27 3.18
N LEU A 55 -7.13 3.38 2.61
CA LEU A 55 -6.20 3.70 1.56
C LEU A 55 -6.88 3.61 0.20
N ASN A 56 -7.03 4.74 -0.48
CA ASN A 56 -7.55 4.80 -1.84
C ASN A 56 -6.42 4.57 -2.82
N MET A 57 -6.56 3.58 -3.70
CA MET A 57 -5.61 3.40 -4.79
C MET A 57 -5.75 4.54 -5.80
N VAL A 58 -4.62 5.14 -6.20
CA VAL A 58 -4.57 6.12 -7.29
C VAL A 58 -4.49 5.35 -8.60
N PRO A 59 -5.41 5.56 -9.55
CA PRO A 59 -5.38 4.88 -10.84
C PRO A 59 -4.08 5.16 -11.60
N THR A 60 -3.47 4.11 -12.14
CA THR A 60 -2.35 4.22 -13.09
C THR A 60 -2.77 3.74 -14.46
N ASN A 61 -2.45 4.53 -15.49
CA ASN A 61 -2.84 4.25 -16.88
C ASN A 61 -1.69 3.64 -17.70
N TYR A 62 -0.51 3.48 -17.10
CA TYR A 62 0.67 2.98 -17.78
C TYR A 62 1.27 1.80 -16.99
N PRO A 63 1.74 0.75 -17.69
CA PRO A 63 2.45 -0.33 -17.02
C PRO A 63 3.74 0.19 -16.41
N SER A 64 4.10 -0.33 -15.24
CA SER A 64 5.32 0.04 -14.50
C SER A 64 6.53 -0.81 -14.86
N THR A 65 6.35 -1.88 -15.63
CA THR A 65 7.44 -2.80 -16.00
C THR A 65 7.57 -2.99 -17.51
N LEU A 66 8.73 -3.49 -17.93
CA LEU A 66 8.98 -3.93 -19.32
C LEU A 66 8.05 -5.07 -19.76
N GLY A 67 7.46 -5.80 -18.81
CA GLY A 67 6.54 -6.92 -19.06
C GLY A 67 5.06 -6.49 -19.18
N ASN A 68 4.78 -5.20 -19.31
CA ASN A 68 3.41 -4.64 -19.33
C ASN A 68 2.58 -4.92 -18.07
N SER A 69 3.22 -5.23 -16.94
CA SER A 69 2.54 -5.39 -15.66
C SER A 69 2.43 -4.07 -14.89
N TYR A 70 1.49 -4.02 -13.95
CA TYR A 70 1.18 -2.85 -13.14
C TYR A 70 1.47 -3.18 -11.67
N ILE A 71 2.76 -3.18 -11.29
CA ILE A 71 3.19 -3.61 -9.95
C ILE A 71 3.54 -2.45 -9.01
N ASP A 72 3.99 -1.32 -9.56
CA ASP A 72 4.08 -0.07 -8.81
C ASP A 72 2.69 0.50 -8.59
N SER A 73 2.32 0.69 -7.33
CA SER A 73 1.02 1.24 -6.93
C SER A 73 1.18 2.41 -5.99
N THR A 74 0.27 3.38 -6.11
CA THR A 74 0.17 4.51 -5.20
C THR A 74 -1.15 4.43 -4.46
N PHE A 75 -1.12 4.64 -3.15
CA PHE A 75 -2.30 4.80 -2.31
C PHE A 75 -2.28 6.13 -1.58
N THR A 76 -3.45 6.71 -1.38
CA THR A 76 -3.64 7.98 -0.68
C THR A 76 -4.76 7.87 0.35
N ARG A 77 -4.56 8.54 1.49
CA ARG A 77 -5.60 8.79 2.49
C ARG A 77 -5.61 10.27 2.84
N ASN A 78 -6.78 10.89 2.82
CA ASN A 78 -7.04 12.31 3.13
C ASN A 78 -6.15 13.33 2.39
N ILE A 79 -5.60 12.95 1.25
CA ILE A 79 -4.77 13.83 0.42
C ILE A 79 -5.18 13.67 -1.03
N SER A 80 -5.29 14.80 -1.74
CA SER A 80 -5.62 14.79 -3.16
C SER A 80 -4.47 14.16 -3.95
N PRO A 81 -4.73 13.19 -4.85
CA PRO A 81 -3.71 12.63 -5.74
C PRO A 81 -3.04 13.68 -6.63
N GLU A 82 -3.70 14.82 -6.90
CA GLU A 82 -3.11 15.94 -7.66
C GLU A 82 -1.88 16.53 -6.97
N LEU A 83 -1.78 16.37 -5.65
CA LEU A 83 -0.66 16.85 -4.87
C LEU A 83 0.59 15.98 -5.02
N LEU A 84 0.50 14.79 -5.63
CA LEU A 84 1.64 13.88 -5.86
C LEU A 84 2.79 14.57 -6.59
N ASN A 85 2.50 15.53 -7.48
CA ASN A 85 3.52 16.31 -8.20
C ASN A 85 4.38 17.20 -7.29
N TYR A 86 3.95 17.46 -6.06
CA TYR A 86 4.63 18.33 -5.09
C TYR A 86 5.25 17.55 -3.92
N VAL A 87 5.09 16.23 -3.89
CA VAL A 87 5.62 15.38 -2.82
C VAL A 87 7.11 15.14 -3.08
N TYR A 88 7.95 15.57 -2.13
CA TYR A 88 9.37 15.22 -2.12
C TYR A 88 9.55 13.84 -1.49
N TYR A 89 10.14 12.90 -2.22
CA TYR A 89 10.31 11.51 -1.79
C TYR A 89 11.17 11.42 -0.52
N PHE A 90 10.60 10.82 0.52
CA PHE A 90 11.37 10.30 1.66
C PHE A 90 11.27 8.77 1.64
N SER A 91 12.36 8.09 1.31
CA SER A 91 12.46 6.64 1.45
C SER A 91 12.82 6.30 2.90
N ILE A 92 11.87 5.70 3.63
CA ILE A 92 12.19 5.07 4.92
C ILE A 92 12.84 3.72 4.60
N ILE A 93 14.17 3.67 4.65
CA ILE A 93 14.90 2.40 4.59
C ILE A 93 14.67 1.70 5.94
N TYR A 94 13.75 0.73 5.98
CA TYR A 94 13.74 -0.24 7.07
C TYR A 94 15.02 -1.06 6.95
N ARG A 95 16.01 -0.75 7.79
CA ARG A 95 17.13 -1.66 8.04
C ARG A 95 16.54 -2.87 8.76
N SER A 96 16.38 -3.98 8.04
CA SER A 96 16.02 -5.26 8.64
C SER A 96 17.05 -5.57 9.72
N TYR A 97 16.68 -5.48 11.00
CA TYR A 97 17.49 -6.04 12.07
C TYR A 97 17.31 -7.56 12.02
N THR A 98 18.07 -8.21 11.14
CA THR A 98 18.30 -9.65 11.21
C THR A 98 19.55 -9.90 12.03
N GLU A 99 19.51 -9.55 13.32
CA GLU A 99 20.45 -10.06 14.33
C GLU A 99 19.70 -10.20 15.65
N LEU A 100 19.31 -11.44 15.97
CA LEU A 100 19.54 -12.15 17.24
C LEU A 100 18.98 -13.57 17.15
#